data_AF-A0A7S0QX67-F1
#
_entry.id   AF-A0A7S0QX67-F1
#
_cell.length_a   1.000
_cell.length_b   1.000
_cell.length_c   1.000
_cell.angle_alpha   90.00
_cell.angle_beta   90.00
_cell.angle_gamma   90.00
#
_symmetry.space_group_name_H-M   'P 1'
#
loop_
_entity.id
_entity.type
_entity.pdbx_description
1 polymer ?
#
loop_
_entity_poly.entity_id
_entity_poly.type
_entity_poly.pdbx_seq_one_letter_code
_entity_poly.pdbx_strand_id
1 'polypeptide(L)'
;GNRNVGSEEAKAIAESIPGLTHLALGEPEGRHDEGQHRMLDEGAQALASLTALRFLDLAKHRLGPRGVSALASSLTNLTHLDLSGMNTRGDNPVEIISDE
;
A
#
# COMPACT_ATOMS: atom_id res chain seq x y z
N GLY A 1 11.45 3.87 -18.44
CA GLY A 1 10.09 4.23 -17.98
C GLY A 1 9.59 3.13 -17.09
N ASN A 2 9.70 3.30 -15.77
CA ASN A 2 9.39 2.27 -14.80
C ASN A 2 7.90 2.32 -14.49
N ARG A 3 7.09 1.47 -15.15
CA ARG A 3 5.66 1.39 -14.87
C ARG A 3 5.51 0.71 -13.51
N ASN A 4 4.98 1.44 -12.53
CA ASN A 4 4.63 0.94 -11.22
C ASN A 4 3.43 -0.01 -11.37
N VAL A 5 3.65 -1.21 -11.89
CA VAL A 5 2.58 -2.16 -12.22
C VAL A 5 1.69 -2.47 -11.00
N GLY A 6 2.15 -2.22 -9.76
CA GLY A 6 1.41 -2.50 -8.53
C GLY A 6 0.40 -1.40 -8.18
N SER A 7 0.72 -0.12 -8.43
CA SER A 7 -0.27 0.95 -8.30
C SER A 7 -1.33 0.88 -9.40
N GLU A 8 -0.91 0.58 -10.62
CA GLU A 8 -1.81 0.43 -11.77
C GLU A 8 -2.78 -0.75 -11.58
N GLU A 9 -2.30 -1.89 -11.11
CA GLU A 9 -3.14 -3.05 -10.82
C GLU A 9 -4.15 -2.77 -9.69
N ALA A 10 -3.68 -2.22 -8.56
CA ALA A 10 -4.56 -1.84 -7.45
C ALA A 10 -5.63 -0.82 -7.88
N LYS A 11 -5.26 0.14 -8.73
CA LYS A 11 -6.18 1.12 -9.31
C LYS A 11 -7.21 0.45 -10.23
N ALA A 12 -6.77 -0.42 -11.14
CA ALA A 12 -7.67 -1.13 -12.05
C ALA A 12 -8.68 -1.99 -11.28
N ILE A 13 -8.26 -2.64 -10.18
CA ILE A 13 -9.16 -3.40 -9.30
C ILE A 13 -10.19 -2.47 -8.65
N ALA A 14 -9.75 -1.34 -8.09
CA ALA A 14 -10.62 -0.39 -7.43
C ALA A 14 -11.71 0.16 -8.39
N GLU A 15 -11.33 0.44 -9.64
CA GLU A 15 -12.24 0.93 -10.67
C GLU A 15 -13.19 -0.16 -11.19
N SER A 16 -12.71 -1.40 -11.30
CA SER A 16 -13.47 -2.50 -11.91
C SER A 16 -14.50 -3.12 -10.95
N ILE A 17 -14.20 -3.16 -9.64
CA ILE A 17 -15.00 -3.91 -8.66
C ILE A 17 -15.18 -3.08 -7.37
N PRO A 18 -15.99 -2.01 -7.37
CA PRO A 18 -16.16 -1.13 -6.21
C PRO A 18 -16.82 -1.82 -4.99
N GLY A 19 -17.55 -2.92 -5.22
CA GLY A 19 -18.23 -3.69 -4.18
C GLY A 19 -17.39 -4.82 -3.56
N LEU A 20 -16.08 -4.83 -3.78
CA LEU A 20 -15.20 -5.88 -3.29
C LEU A 20 -15.16 -5.88 -1.76
N THR A 21 -15.34 -7.06 -1.16
CA THR A 21 -15.28 -7.24 0.30
C THR A 21 -13.98 -7.91 0.77
N HIS A 22 -13.29 -8.59 -0.14
CA HIS A 22 -12.05 -9.31 0.14
C HIS A 22 -11.05 -9.06 -0.98
N LEU A 23 -9.86 -8.57 -0.63
CA LEU A 23 -8.76 -8.35 -1.55
C LEU A 23 -7.47 -8.91 -0.96
N ALA A 24 -6.74 -9.68 -1.76
CA ALA A 24 -5.38 -10.09 -1.47
C ALA A 24 -4.53 -9.82 -2.72
N LEU A 25 -3.54 -8.94 -2.57
CA LEU A 25 -2.52 -8.75 -3.60
C LEU A 25 -1.42 -9.77 -3.32
N GLY A 26 -1.21 -10.72 -4.24
CA GLY A 26 -0.16 -11.73 -4.11
C GLY A 26 1.22 -11.10 -3.98
N GLU A 27 2.21 -11.88 -3.50
CA GLU A 27 3.57 -11.36 -3.36
C GLU A 27 4.06 -10.76 -4.70
N PRO A 28 4.66 -9.56 -4.70
CA PRO A 28 5.19 -9.00 -5.93
C PRO A 28 6.24 -9.96 -6.51
N GLU A 29 6.00 -10.46 -7.73
CA GLU A 29 6.97 -11.32 -8.42
C GLU A 29 8.27 -10.55 -8.65
N GLY A 30 9.37 -11.03 -8.06
CA GLY A 30 10.69 -10.43 -8.21
C GLY A 30 11.46 -10.38 -6.89
N ARG A 31 12.09 -11.50 -6.55
CA ARG A 31 13.19 -11.47 -5.57
C ARG A 31 14.41 -10.84 -6.25
N HIS A 32 15.13 -9.99 -5.52
CA HIS A 32 16.47 -9.48 -5.85
C HIS A 32 16.57 -8.32 -6.86
N ASP A 33 16.00 -7.16 -6.54
CA ASP A 33 16.70 -5.91 -6.85
C ASP A 33 16.30 -4.84 -5.84
N GLU A 34 17.23 -4.52 -4.93
CA GLU A 34 17.11 -3.53 -3.85
C GLU A 34 16.93 -2.07 -4.37
N GLY A 35 16.71 -1.87 -5.67
CA GLY A 35 16.62 -0.54 -6.30
C GLY A 35 15.22 -0.09 -6.70
N GLN A 36 14.23 -0.97 -6.79
CA GLN A 36 12.92 -0.63 -7.36
C GLN A 36 11.94 -0.32 -6.23
N HIS A 37 11.90 0.95 -5.82
CA HIS A 37 11.02 1.53 -4.81
C HIS A 37 9.55 1.55 -5.29
N ARG A 38 8.96 0.38 -5.49
CA ARG A 38 7.60 0.25 -6.01
C ARG A 38 6.60 0.54 -4.90
N MET A 39 6.38 1.83 -4.64
CA MET A 39 5.45 2.34 -3.63
C MET A 39 4.02 2.24 -4.15
N LEU A 40 3.15 1.59 -3.39
CA LEU A 40 1.74 1.41 -3.73
C LEU A 40 0.88 2.61 -3.30
N ASP A 41 1.43 3.79 -2.99
CA ASP A 41 0.66 4.91 -2.41
C ASP A 41 -0.53 5.34 -3.27
N GLU A 42 -0.33 5.48 -4.58
CA GLU A 42 -1.41 5.79 -5.53
C GLU A 42 -2.43 4.65 -5.61
N GLY A 43 -1.95 3.40 -5.61
CA GLY A 43 -2.81 2.22 -5.57
C GLY A 43 -3.61 2.14 -4.27
N ALA A 44 -3.01 2.44 -3.13
CA ALA A 44 -3.61 2.44 -1.81
C ALA A 44 -4.66 3.55 -1.68
N GLN A 45 -4.43 4.71 -2.28
CA GLN A 45 -5.47 5.75 -2.41
C GLN A 45 -6.66 5.27 -3.25
N ALA A 46 -6.41 4.54 -4.35
CA ALA A 46 -7.49 3.95 -5.13
C ALA A 46 -8.24 2.87 -4.33
N LEU A 47 -7.52 1.97 -3.66
CA LEU A 47 -8.11 0.93 -2.79
C LEU A 47 -8.88 1.52 -1.62
N ALA A 48 -8.51 2.70 -1.12
CA ALA A 48 -9.27 3.40 -0.08
C ALA A 48 -10.70 3.77 -0.51
N SER A 49 -11.02 3.76 -1.81
CA SER A 49 -12.39 3.91 -2.31
C SER A 49 -13.27 2.66 -2.11
N LEU A 50 -12.67 1.49 -1.87
CA LEU A 50 -13.36 0.21 -1.67
C LEU A 50 -13.86 0.07 -0.23
N THR A 51 -14.75 0.97 0.20
CA THR A 51 -15.23 1.08 1.59
C THR A 51 -16.02 -0.14 2.10
N ALA A 52 -16.38 -1.06 1.21
CA ALA A 52 -17.00 -2.34 1.54
C ALA A 52 -15.99 -3.43 1.94
N LEU A 53 -14.67 -3.17 1.82
CA LEU A 53 -13.64 -4.14 2.19
C LEU A 53 -13.72 -4.51 3.67
N ARG A 54 -13.66 -5.81 3.92
CA ARG A 54 -13.57 -6.46 5.23
C ARG A 54 -12.24 -7.18 5.42
N PHE A 55 -11.60 -7.57 4.33
CA PHE A 55 -10.31 -8.24 4.31
C PHE A 55 -9.40 -7.57 3.27
N LEU A 56 -8.21 -7.15 3.71
CA LEU A 56 -7.19 -6.57 2.85
C LEU A 56 -5.82 -7.15 3.20
N ASP A 57 -5.22 -7.86 2.25
CA ASP A 57 -3.84 -8.35 2.34
C ASP A 57 -2.95 -7.60 1.35
N LEU A 58 -2.01 -6.84 1.89
CA LEU A 58 -0.97 -6.10 1.17
C LEU A 58 0.43 -6.54 1.63
N ALA A 59 0.56 -7.77 2.14
CA ALA A 59 1.84 -8.29 2.60
C ALA A 59 2.91 -8.14 1.51
N LYS A 60 4.13 -7.77 1.93
CA LYS A 60 5.30 -7.56 1.07
C LYS A 60 5.16 -6.46 0.00
N HIS A 61 4.08 -5.66 0.04
CA HIS A 61 3.98 -4.44 -0.77
C HIS A 61 4.55 -3.25 -0.01
N ARG A 62 5.28 -2.35 -0.68
CA ARG A 62 5.75 -1.12 -0.03
C ARG A 62 4.65 -0.07 -0.04
N LEU A 63 4.19 0.35 1.14
CA LEU A 63 3.36 1.55 1.31
C LEU A 63 4.17 2.66 1.98
N GLY A 64 3.99 3.88 1.50
CA GLY A 64 4.41 5.09 2.17
C GLY A 64 3.38 5.55 3.22
N PRO A 65 3.74 6.54 4.06
CA PRO A 65 2.86 7.05 5.10
C PRO A 65 1.50 7.54 4.58
N ARG A 66 1.47 8.09 3.35
CA ARG A 66 0.24 8.58 2.72
C ARG A 66 -0.69 7.44 2.33
N GLY A 67 -0.17 6.37 1.74
CA GLY A 67 -0.96 5.19 1.40
C GLY A 67 -1.57 4.53 2.63
N VAL A 68 -0.77 4.35 3.69
CA VAL A 68 -1.25 3.80 4.97
C VAL A 68 -2.34 4.68 5.59
N SER A 69 -2.12 6.00 5.63
CA SER A 69 -3.11 6.93 6.19
C SER A 69 -4.43 6.90 5.42
N ALA A 70 -4.40 6.81 4.09
CA ALA A 70 -5.61 6.77 3.26
C ALA A 70 -6.42 5.48 3.50
N LEU A 71 -5.75 4.33 3.59
CA LEU A 71 -6.41 3.06 3.91
C LEU A 71 -7.05 3.11 5.30
N ALA A 72 -6.32 3.60 6.30
CA ALA A 72 -6.79 3.69 7.67
C ALA A 72 -7.99 4.65 7.82
N SER A 73 -8.01 5.76 7.09
CA SER A 73 -9.11 6.75 7.18
C SER A 73 -10.40 6.29 6.51
N SER A 74 -10.30 5.51 5.44
CA SER A 74 -11.44 5.22 4.56
C SER A 74 -12.01 3.82 4.76
N LEU A 75 -11.18 2.82 5.06
CA LEU A 75 -11.58 1.43 5.13
C LEU A 75 -12.03 1.04 6.55
N THR A 76 -13.04 1.74 7.06
CA THR A 76 -13.55 1.60 8.44
C THR A 76 -14.26 0.27 8.72
N ASN A 77 -14.63 -0.48 7.69
CA ASN A 77 -15.26 -1.79 7.79
C ASN A 77 -14.27 -2.97 7.78
N LEU A 78 -12.96 -2.70 7.70
CA LEU A 78 -11.95 -3.76 7.72
C LEU A 78 -11.97 -4.52 9.03
N THR A 79 -12.07 -5.84 8.90
CA THR A 79 -11.93 -6.80 10.00
C THR A 79 -10.58 -7.50 9.98
N HIS A 80 -9.87 -7.45 8.85
CA HIS A 80 -8.55 -8.03 8.67
C HIS A 80 -7.70 -7.14 7.77
N LEU A 81 -6.48 -6.86 8.21
CA LEU A 81 -5.47 -6.09 7.49
C LEU A 81 -4.10 -6.74 7.69
N ASP A 82 -3.50 -7.26 6.61
CA ASP A 82 -2.13 -7.77 6.62
C ASP A 82 -1.19 -6.78 5.91
N LEU A 83 -0.23 -6.27 6.68
CA LEU A 83 0.83 -5.36 6.26
C LEU A 83 2.22 -5.94 6.62
N SER A 84 2.33 -7.26 6.75
CA SER A 84 3.57 -7.94 7.09
C SER A 84 4.58 -7.88 5.95
N GLY A 85 5.87 -7.88 6.29
CA GLY A 85 6.93 -7.78 5.29
C GLY A 85 6.96 -6.44 4.53
N MET A 86 6.17 -5.44 4.97
CA MET A 86 6.37 -4.07 4.53
C MET A 86 7.71 -3.58 5.05
N ASN A 87 8.66 -3.35 4.14
CA ASN A 87 9.78 -2.47 4.42
C ASN A 87 9.23 -1.04 4.38
N THR A 88 8.61 -0.59 5.48
CA THR A 88 8.50 0.85 5.71
C THR A 88 9.93 1.36 5.70
N ARG A 89 10.26 2.30 4.80
CA ARG A 89 11.49 3.04 5.00
C ARG A 89 11.29 3.67 6.37
N GLY A 90 12.04 3.17 7.36
CA GLY A 90 12.18 3.81 8.63
C GLY A 90 12.81 5.16 8.35
N ASP A 91 11.98 6.12 7.97
CA ASP A 91 12.25 7.51 8.26
C ASP A 91 12.10 7.58 9.78
N ASN A 92 13.16 7.12 10.47
CA ASN A 92 13.51 7.72 11.72
C ASN A 92 13.46 9.23 11.43
N PRO A 93 12.72 10.04 12.20
CA PRO A 93 13.08 11.43 12.28
C PRO A 93 14.52 11.41 12.78
N VAL A 94 15.49 11.53 11.85
CA VAL A 94 16.83 11.96 12.25
C VAL A 94 16.58 13.37 12.73
N GLU A 95 16.36 13.43 14.03
CA GLU A 95 16.71 14.49 14.94
C GLU A 95 17.40 15.64 14.20
N ILE A 96 16.70 16.77 14.19
CA ILE A 96 17.32 18.08 14.09
C ILE A 96 18.32 18.14 15.24
N ILE A 97 19.56 17.70 15.00
CA ILE A 97 20.67 18.13 15.83
C ILE A 97 21.02 19.50 15.27
N SER A 98 20.55 20.51 15.98
CA SER A 98 21.01 21.88 15.87
C SER A 98 22.53 21.88 15.90
N ASP A 99 23.18 22.24 14.80
CA ASP A 99 24.57 22.71 14.88
C ASP A 99 24.54 24.09 15.56
N GLU A 100 25.36 24.23 16.61
CA GLU A 100 25.62 25.44 17.38
C GLU A 100 26.14 26.62 16.53
#